data_AF-A0A8B6F7I8-F1
#
_entry.id   AF-A0A8B6F7I8-F1
#
_cell.length_a   1.000
_cell.length_b   1.000
_cell.length_c   1.000
_cell.angle_alpha   90.00
_cell.angle_beta   90.00
_cell.angle_gamma   90.00
#
_symmetry.space_group_name_H-M   'P 1'
#
loop_
_entity.id
_entity.type
_entity.pdbx_description
1 polymer ?
#
loop_
_entity_poly.entity_id
_entity_poly.type
_entity_poly.pdbx_seq_one_letter_code
_entity_poly.pdbx_strand_id
1 'polypeptide(L)'
;NKYIAMLTSRGNHKLRIDLEDWNGEKAYALFKSFKVGDQSTNYTLTISGYSGNAGDSMTYHNNMPFSTFDRKNDKTSVNCAAHSQLKGAWWYNACWRSSLNGKYSRSSQGGIKYNAWKGAKSLKMSSMMIKRT
;
A
#
# COMPACT_ATOMS: atom_id res chain seq x y z
N ASN A 1 -7.46 3.34 9.76
CA ASN A 1 -7.30 1.88 9.92
C ASN A 1 -8.45 1.19 10.65
N LYS A 2 -8.91 1.66 11.83
CA LYS A 2 -10.08 1.09 12.56
C LYS A 2 -11.26 0.70 11.66
N TYR A 3 -11.76 1.64 10.84
CA TYR A 3 -12.91 1.38 9.96
C TYR A 3 -12.62 0.35 8.86
N ILE A 4 -11.42 0.35 8.28
CA ILE A 4 -11.03 -0.63 7.26
C ILE A 4 -10.98 -2.04 7.88
N ALA A 5 -10.44 -2.16 9.09
CA ALA A 5 -10.43 -3.42 9.83
C ALA A 5 -11.85 -3.91 10.13
N MET A 6 -12.75 -3.01 10.56
CA MET A 6 -14.17 -3.34 10.81
C MET A 6 -14.92 -3.75 9.54
N LEU A 7 -14.65 -3.12 8.40
CA LEU A 7 -15.30 -3.47 7.13
C LEU A 7 -14.79 -4.84 6.63
N THR A 8 -13.47 -5.03 6.62
CA THR A 8 -12.84 -6.24 6.08
C THR A 8 -12.88 -7.45 7.02
N SER A 9 -13.33 -7.28 8.27
CA SER A 9 -13.62 -8.41 9.16
C SER A 9 -14.95 -9.10 8.83
N ARG A 10 -15.87 -8.42 8.14
CA ARG A 10 -17.23 -8.89 7.81
C ARG A 10 -17.25 -9.68 6.50
N GLY A 11 -16.45 -10.74 6.43
CA GLY A 11 -16.32 -11.62 5.27
C GLY A 11 -15.22 -11.20 4.30
N ASN A 12 -15.10 -11.95 3.20
CA ASN A 12 -14.04 -11.76 2.22
C ASN A 12 -14.26 -10.49 1.39
N HIS A 13 -13.18 -9.76 1.14
CA HIS A 13 -13.18 -8.56 0.34
C HIS A 13 -12.07 -8.64 -0.70
N LYS A 14 -12.37 -8.17 -1.90
CA LYS A 14 -11.37 -7.87 -2.92
C LYS A 14 -10.94 -6.41 -2.81
N LEU A 15 -9.68 -6.14 -3.16
CA LEU A 15 -9.14 -4.79 -3.28
C LEU A 15 -8.90 -4.47 -4.76
N ARG A 16 -9.30 -3.28 -5.19
CA ARG A 16 -8.90 -2.66 -6.45
C ARG A 16 -8.08 -1.41 -6.16
N ILE A 17 -6.94 -1.31 -6.84
CA ILE A 17 -6.07 -0.14 -6.84
C ILE A 17 -6.06 0.42 -8.26
N ASP A 18 -6.55 1.63 -8.46
CA ASP A 18 -6.43 2.37 -9.71
C ASP A 18 -5.30 3.39 -9.59
N LEU A 19 -4.49 3.52 -10.65
CA LEU A 19 -3.27 4.34 -10.69
C LEU A 19 -3.27 5.21 -11.96
N GLU A 20 -2.75 6.43 -11.86
CA GLU A 20 -2.47 7.33 -13.00
C GLU A 20 -1.09 7.96 -12.85
N ASP A 21 -0.31 8.01 -13.92
CA ASP A 21 0.96 8.73 -13.95
C ASP A 21 0.78 10.19 -14.42
N TRP A 22 1.85 10.97 -14.44
CA TRP A 22 1.78 12.38 -14.84
C TRP A 22 1.56 12.60 -16.34
N ASN A 23 1.74 11.57 -17.16
CA ASN A 23 1.48 11.59 -18.60
C ASN A 23 0.05 11.14 -18.93
N GLY A 24 -0.75 10.76 -17.93
CA GLY A 24 -2.13 10.32 -18.10
C GLY A 24 -2.27 8.83 -18.42
N GLU A 25 -1.19 8.05 -18.41
CA GLU A 25 -1.28 6.60 -18.51
C GLU A 25 -1.94 6.05 -17.24
N LYS A 26 -2.74 4.99 -17.40
CA LYS A 26 -3.51 4.37 -16.32
C LYS A 26 -3.21 2.89 -16.21
N ALA A 27 -3.18 2.41 -14.98
CA ALA A 27 -3.06 0.98 -14.68
C ALA A 27 -3.90 0.62 -13.45
N TYR A 28 -4.14 -0.67 -13.26
CA TYR A 28 -4.82 -1.18 -12.08
C TYR A 28 -4.18 -2.46 -11.55
N ALA A 29 -4.34 -2.66 -10.25
CA ALA A 29 -4.07 -3.91 -9.56
C ALA A 29 -5.33 -4.38 -8.82
N LEU A 30 -5.64 -5.66 -8.93
CA LEU A 30 -6.75 -6.33 -8.26
C LEU A 30 -6.21 -7.45 -7.37
N PHE A 31 -6.78 -7.60 -6.19
CA PHE A 31 -6.44 -8.67 -5.25
C PHE A 31 -7.72 -9.37 -4.82
N LYS A 32 -7.77 -10.69 -4.98
CA LYS A 32 -8.95 -11.51 -4.65
C LYS A 32 -9.27 -11.50 -3.14
N SER A 33 -8.25 -11.39 -2.29
CA SER A 33 -8.41 -11.31 -0.84
C SER A 33 -7.66 -10.09 -0.31
N PHE A 34 -8.33 -9.31 0.53
CA PHE A 34 -7.80 -8.16 1.25
C PHE A 34 -8.47 -8.07 2.62
N LYS A 35 -7.66 -8.09 3.67
CA LYS A 35 -8.09 -7.93 5.05
C LYS A 35 -7.06 -7.10 5.83
N VAL A 36 -7.57 -6.29 6.75
CA VAL A 36 -6.76 -5.52 7.69
C VAL A 36 -7.10 -5.99 9.10
N GLY A 37 -6.09 -6.41 9.85
CA GLY A 37 -6.24 -6.76 11.27
C GLY A 37 -6.69 -5.56 12.11
N ASP A 38 -7.07 -5.79 13.35
CA ASP A 38 -7.42 -4.71 14.27
C ASP A 38 -6.18 -4.08 14.93
N GLN A 39 -6.40 -3.23 15.94
CA GLN A 39 -5.34 -2.56 16.67
C GLN A 39 -4.41 -3.52 17.43
N SER A 40 -4.90 -4.67 17.89
CA SER A 40 -4.10 -5.65 18.65
C SER A 40 -3.00 -6.28 17.78
N THR A 41 -3.26 -6.39 16.48
CA THR A 41 -2.33 -6.89 15.47
C THR A 41 -1.57 -5.79 14.74
N ASN A 42 -1.58 -4.55 15.27
CA ASN A 42 -1.01 -3.37 14.59
C ASN A 42 -1.56 -3.18 13.15
N TYR A 43 -2.83 -3.50 12.93
CA TYR A 43 -3.49 -3.41 11.63
C TYR A 43 -2.79 -4.21 10.52
N THR A 44 -2.32 -5.43 10.84
CA THR A 44 -1.60 -6.29 9.88
C THR A 44 -2.37 -6.52 8.59
N LEU A 45 -1.68 -6.42 7.45
CA LEU A 45 -2.25 -6.68 6.12
C LEU A 45 -2.30 -8.18 5.84
N THR A 46 -3.42 -8.67 5.34
CA THR A 46 -3.51 -9.96 4.63
C THR A 46 -3.99 -9.68 3.21
N ILE A 47 -3.22 -10.08 2.21
CA ILE A 47 -3.52 -9.81 0.80
C ILE A 47 -3.04 -10.95 -0.10
N SER A 48 -3.85 -11.34 -1.09
CA SER A 48 -3.47 -12.40 -2.04
C SER A 48 -4.30 -12.39 -3.33
N GLY A 49 -3.88 -13.21 -4.30
CA GLY A 49 -4.58 -13.43 -5.56
C GLY A 49 -4.53 -12.22 -6.49
N TYR A 50 -3.32 -11.68 -6.70
CA TYR A 50 -3.06 -10.58 -7.61
C TYR A 50 -3.54 -10.87 -9.05
N SER A 51 -4.10 -9.85 -9.70
CA SER A 51 -4.28 -9.73 -11.14
C SER A 51 -4.26 -8.26 -11.56
N GLY A 52 -4.18 -7.99 -12.87
CA GLY A 52 -4.19 -6.63 -13.42
C GLY A 52 -2.94 -6.32 -14.24
N ASN A 53 -2.82 -5.07 -14.68
CA ASN A 53 -1.78 -4.62 -15.60
C ASN A 53 -0.73 -3.71 -14.95
N ALA A 54 -0.87 -3.35 -13.67
CA ALA A 54 0.12 -2.54 -12.94
C ALA A 54 1.33 -3.36 -12.42
N GLY A 55 1.26 -4.69 -12.48
CA GLY A 55 2.19 -5.59 -11.77
C GLY A 55 1.86 -5.69 -10.27
N ASP A 56 2.46 -6.66 -9.59
CA ASP A 56 2.24 -6.86 -8.15
C ASP A 56 3.26 -6.08 -7.31
N SER A 57 2.80 -5.07 -6.58
CA SER A 57 3.61 -4.34 -5.59
C SER A 57 2.99 -4.32 -4.20
N MET A 58 1.97 -5.14 -3.94
CA MET A 58 1.31 -5.22 -2.63
C MET A 58 1.58 -6.54 -1.92
N THR A 59 1.74 -7.66 -2.63
CA THR A 59 1.98 -8.96 -1.99
C THR A 59 3.28 -8.98 -1.19
N TYR A 60 4.28 -8.18 -1.59
CA TYR A 60 5.50 -7.94 -0.81
C TYR A 60 5.24 -7.41 0.62
N HIS A 61 4.10 -6.77 0.83
CA HIS A 61 3.66 -6.20 2.11
C HIS A 61 2.73 -7.14 2.89
N ASN A 62 2.43 -8.33 2.36
CA ASN A 62 1.56 -9.30 3.03
C ASN A 62 2.14 -9.70 4.41
N ASN A 63 1.25 -9.82 5.39
CA ASN A 63 1.55 -10.10 6.80
C ASN A 63 2.41 -9.04 7.51
N MET A 64 2.61 -7.86 6.92
CA MET A 64 3.29 -6.76 7.60
C MET A 64 2.31 -5.93 8.44
N PRO A 65 2.71 -5.51 9.65
CA PRO A 65 1.96 -4.54 10.45
C PRO A 65 2.07 -3.14 9.84
N PHE A 66 1.07 -2.30 10.13
CA PHE A 66 1.06 -0.92 9.64
C PHE A 66 2.03 -0.05 10.44
N SER A 67 2.87 0.72 9.76
CA SER A 67 3.88 1.61 10.37
C SER A 67 3.63 3.07 10.00
N THR A 68 3.93 3.96 10.95
CA THR A 68 3.89 5.42 10.82
C THR A 68 5.23 6.00 11.30
N PHE A 69 5.47 7.29 11.08
CA PHE A 69 6.74 7.94 11.46
C PHE A 69 7.05 7.82 12.97
N ASP A 70 6.01 7.81 13.81
CA ASP A 70 6.04 7.73 15.28
C ASP A 70 5.82 6.30 15.81
N ARG A 71 5.42 5.34 14.96
CA ARG A 71 5.18 3.94 15.35
C ARG A 71 5.84 2.98 14.37
N LYS A 72 7.07 2.59 14.69
CA LYS A 72 7.86 1.60 13.95
C LYS A 72 7.38 0.18 14.26
N ASN A 73 6.56 -0.38 13.38
CA ASN A 73 6.18 -1.79 13.43
C ASN A 73 6.89 -2.63 12.35
N ASP A 74 7.61 -1.99 11.41
CA ASP A 74 8.38 -2.68 10.38
C ASP A 74 9.56 -3.48 10.99
N LYS A 75 9.92 -4.56 10.30
CA LYS A 75 10.87 -5.57 10.80
C LYS A 75 12.34 -5.22 10.55
N THR A 76 12.64 -4.02 10.04
CA THR A 76 14.02 -3.63 9.72
C THR A 76 14.70 -2.91 10.87
N SER A 77 16.00 -2.68 10.79
CA SER A 77 16.72 -1.83 11.75
C SER A 77 16.39 -0.35 11.59
N VAL A 78 15.98 0.07 10.38
CA VAL A 78 15.62 1.46 10.07
C VAL A 78 14.12 1.67 10.25
N ASN A 79 13.69 2.89 10.55
CA ASN A 79 12.25 3.21 10.49
C ASN A 79 11.90 3.57 9.04
N CYS A 80 11.26 2.63 8.33
CA CYS A 80 10.91 2.83 6.92
C CYS A 80 9.98 4.04 6.72
N ALA A 81 9.09 4.31 7.68
CA ALA A 81 8.17 5.46 7.62
C ALA A 81 8.88 6.81 7.86
N ALA A 82 10.07 6.81 8.46
CA ALA A 82 10.90 8.00 8.63
C ALA A 82 11.94 8.20 7.50
N HIS A 83 12.13 7.19 6.64
CA HIS A 83 13.15 7.20 5.60
C HIS A 83 12.94 8.35 4.59
N SER A 84 13.99 9.06 4.18
CA SER A 84 13.86 10.26 3.32
C SER A 84 13.13 10.01 1.98
N GLN A 85 13.19 8.78 1.46
CA GLN A 85 12.52 8.34 0.24
C GLN A 85 11.03 7.98 0.41
N LEU A 86 10.54 7.92 1.66
CA LEU A 86 9.20 7.54 2.05
C LEU A 86 8.63 8.61 3.00
N LYS A 87 7.55 9.26 2.60
CA LYS A 87 6.90 10.30 3.43
C LYS A 87 5.45 9.94 3.64
N GLY A 88 5.24 8.73 4.17
CA GLY A 88 3.92 8.14 4.30
C GLY A 88 3.84 7.10 5.42
N ALA A 89 2.66 6.51 5.54
CA ALA A 89 2.38 5.42 6.45
C ALA A 89 1.87 4.21 5.66
N TRP A 90 2.42 3.03 5.92
CA TRP A 90 2.16 1.85 5.11
C TRP A 90 2.45 0.57 5.89
N TRP A 91 2.05 -0.57 5.31
CA TRP A 91 2.49 -1.89 5.75
C TRP A 91 3.93 -2.16 5.30
N TYR A 92 4.88 -1.31 5.72
CA TYR A 92 6.27 -1.39 5.29
C TYR A 92 6.90 -2.73 5.67
N ASN A 93 7.66 -3.29 4.73
CA ASN A 93 8.50 -4.47 4.93
C ASN A 93 9.95 -4.00 5.01
N ALA A 94 10.79 -4.23 3.99
CA ALA A 94 12.19 -3.81 3.96
C ALA A 94 12.60 -3.10 2.64
N CYS A 95 12.14 -1.89 2.34
CA CYS A 95 11.07 -1.14 3.00
C CYS A 95 9.77 -1.18 2.20
N TRP A 96 9.84 -1.08 0.87
CA TRP A 96 8.67 -0.85 0.04
C TRP A 96 8.78 -1.45 -1.36
N ARG A 97 7.64 -1.94 -1.86
CA ARG A 97 7.36 -2.09 -3.30
C ARG A 97 6.22 -1.15 -3.72
N SER A 98 5.36 -0.77 -2.79
CA SER A 98 4.39 0.31 -2.94
C SER A 98 4.43 1.25 -1.73
N SER A 99 4.05 2.50 -1.96
CA SER A 99 3.84 3.50 -0.92
C SER A 99 2.83 4.52 -1.44
N LEU A 100 1.55 4.17 -1.38
CA LEU A 100 0.48 4.98 -1.97
C LEU A 100 0.08 6.17 -1.07
N ASN A 101 0.40 6.11 0.22
CA ASN A 101 0.19 7.20 1.18
C ASN A 101 1.38 8.17 1.25
N GLY A 102 2.15 8.30 0.17
CA GLY A 102 3.27 9.24 0.09
C GLY A 102 2.82 10.68 -0.15
N LYS A 103 3.78 11.61 -0.11
CA LYS A 103 3.55 13.03 -0.42
C LYS A 103 3.08 13.19 -1.87
N TYR A 104 1.96 13.87 -2.06
CA TYR A 104 1.51 14.23 -3.41
C TYR A 104 2.40 15.30 -4.04
N SER A 105 3.25 14.90 -4.97
CA SER A 105 4.10 15.81 -5.76
C SER A 105 4.68 15.08 -6.98
N ARG A 106 5.22 15.83 -7.95
CA ARG A 106 6.01 15.27 -9.05
C ARG A 106 7.38 14.74 -8.59
N SER A 107 7.85 15.13 -7.40
CA SER A 107 9.10 14.62 -6.85
C SER A 107 8.93 13.17 -6.43
N SER A 108 9.84 12.32 -6.91
CA SER A 108 9.95 10.93 -6.46
C SER A 108 10.38 10.83 -5.00
N GLN A 109 10.94 11.88 -4.38
CA GLN A 109 11.34 11.82 -2.99
C GLN A 109 10.11 11.85 -2.07
N GLY A 110 9.80 10.72 -1.45
CA GLY A 110 8.62 10.57 -0.59
C GLY A 110 7.28 10.48 -1.32
N GLY A 111 7.28 10.38 -2.66
CA GLY A 111 6.08 10.40 -3.50
C GLY A 111 5.15 9.19 -3.38
N ILE A 112 4.03 9.23 -4.10
CA ILE A 112 3.08 8.12 -4.28
C ILE A 112 3.72 7.11 -5.24
N LYS A 113 4.02 5.89 -4.80
CA LYS A 113 4.85 4.95 -5.59
C LYS A 113 4.23 3.58 -5.74
N TYR A 114 4.42 2.99 -6.93
CA TYR A 114 4.06 1.62 -7.24
C TYR A 114 5.14 0.99 -8.16
N ASN A 115 6.02 0.18 -7.56
CA ASN A 115 7.30 -0.22 -8.15
C ASN A 115 7.16 -1.02 -9.45
N ALA A 116 6.23 -1.98 -9.48
CA ALA A 116 6.07 -2.87 -10.64
C ALA A 116 5.57 -2.15 -11.90
N TRP A 117 5.00 -0.93 -11.78
CA TRP A 117 4.49 -0.17 -12.92
C TRP A 117 5.43 0.96 -13.36
N LYS A 118 5.79 1.87 -12.45
CA LYS A 118 6.59 3.08 -12.77
C LYS A 118 7.86 3.20 -11.93
N GLY A 119 8.27 2.11 -11.27
CA GLY A 119 9.43 2.11 -10.39
C GLY A 119 9.26 3.08 -9.22
N ALA A 120 10.27 3.92 -8.99
CA ALA A 120 10.26 4.90 -7.91
C ALA A 120 9.63 6.26 -8.29
N LYS A 121 9.09 6.40 -9.50
CA LYS A 121 8.45 7.64 -9.95
C LYS A 121 7.18 7.90 -9.15
N SER A 122 6.97 9.17 -8.76
CA SER A 122 5.74 9.58 -8.10
C SER A 122 4.56 9.58 -9.07
N LEU A 123 3.42 9.06 -8.63
CA LEU A 123 2.18 8.98 -9.41
C LEU A 123 1.31 10.23 -9.20
N LYS A 124 0.46 10.49 -10.19
CA LYS A 124 -0.50 11.60 -10.17
C LYS A 124 -1.78 11.23 -9.42
N MET A 125 -2.16 9.96 -9.42
CA MET A 125 -3.34 9.47 -8.72
C MET A 125 -3.12 8.05 -8.23
N SER A 126 -3.68 7.76 -7.06
CA SER A 126 -3.91 6.39 -6.58
C SER A 126 -5.22 6.33 -5.82
N SER A 127 -6.09 5.38 -6.15
CA SER A 127 -7.33 5.11 -5.44
C SER A 127 -7.39 3.65 -5.00
N MET A 128 -7.70 3.41 -3.73
CA MET A 128 -7.88 2.07 -3.15
C MET A 128 -9.34 1.86 -2.78
N MET A 129 -9.95 0.83 -3.35
CA MET A 129 -11.38 0.54 -3.18
C MET A 129 -11.59 -0.93 -2.84
N ILE A 130 -12.48 -1.22 -1.91
CA ILE A 130 -12.81 -2.59 -1.53
C ILE A 130 -14.25 -2.96 -1.92
N LYS A 131 -14.46 -4.21 -2.27
CA LYS A 131 -15.79 -4.78 -2.53
C LYS A 131 -15.88 -6.15 -1.88
N ARG A 132 -16.98 -6.42 -1.17
CA ARG A 132 -17.26 -7.75 -0.62
C ARG A 132 -17.40 -8.76 -1.78
N THR A 133 -16.82 -9.95 -1.62
CA THR A 133 -16.92 -11.06 -2.58
C THR A 133 -17.99 -12.04 -2.17
#